data_AF-A0A2N9X6X5-F1
#
_entry.id   AF-A0A2N9X6X5-F1
#
_cell.length_a   1.000
_cell.length_b   1.000
_cell.length_c   1.000
_cell.angle_alpha   90.00
_cell.angle_beta   90.00
_cell.angle_gamma   90.00
#
_symmetry.space_group_name_H-M   'P 1'
#
loop_
_entity.id
_entity.type
_entity.pdbx_description
1 polymer ?
#
loop_
_entity_poly.entity_id
_entity_poly.type
_entity_poly.pdbx_seq_one_letter_code
_entity_poly.pdbx_strand_id
1 'polypeptide(L)'
;MKAKNGLNYESNPKHTPGGQGFRPNAGIEPVNSFELFGESVSVNLKDKIHKSRYTMDNKGNIHRFSPDNRGNYHWSGSTADKIKLNIPN
;
A
#
# COMPACT_ATOMS: atom_id res chain seq x y z
N MET A 1 -1.92 12.67 5.58
CA MET A 1 -2.20 12.50 7.03
C MET A 1 -1.09 11.70 7.69
N LYS A 2 -0.87 11.83 8.99
CA LYS A 2 0.15 11.04 9.71
C LYS A 2 -0.50 9.79 10.33
N ALA A 3 -0.02 8.61 9.99
CA ALA A 3 -0.57 7.34 10.47
C ALA A 3 0.04 6.90 11.82
N LYS A 4 -0.52 5.84 12.42
CA LYS A 4 -0.09 5.27 13.72
C LYS A 4 1.41 4.91 13.76
N ASN A 5 1.97 4.48 12.64
CA ASN A 5 3.39 4.18 12.48
C ASN A 5 4.29 5.44 12.36
N GLY A 6 3.73 6.64 12.48
CA GLY A 6 4.46 7.91 12.42
C GLY A 6 4.82 8.38 11.02
N LEU A 7 4.37 7.70 9.96
CA LEU A 7 4.67 8.04 8.57
C LEU A 7 3.50 8.79 7.91
N ASN A 8 3.82 9.55 6.87
CA ASN A 8 2.81 10.26 6.08
C ASN A 8 2.13 9.31 5.09
N TYR A 9 0.80 9.45 5.00
CA TYR A 9 -0.05 8.73 4.08
C TYR A 9 -0.86 9.70 3.21
N GLU A 10 -0.96 9.39 1.93
CA GLU A 10 -1.76 10.12 0.95
C GLU A 10 -2.34 9.11 -0.05
N SER A 11 -3.67 9.10 -0.23
CA SER A 11 -4.31 8.24 -1.21
C SER A 11 -3.85 8.59 -2.62
N ASN A 12 -3.66 7.59 -3.48
CA ASN A 12 -3.20 7.80 -4.85
C ASN A 12 -4.40 7.78 -5.80
N PRO A 13 -4.69 8.87 -6.54
CA PRO A 13 -5.84 8.95 -7.46
C PRO A 13 -5.93 7.81 -8.48
N LYS A 14 -4.80 7.18 -8.83
CA LYS A 14 -4.76 5.99 -9.68
C LYS A 14 -5.55 4.81 -9.11
N HIS A 15 -5.60 4.68 -7.78
CA HIS A 15 -6.22 3.58 -7.05
C HIS A 15 -7.55 3.98 -6.38
N THR A 16 -7.89 5.26 -6.38
CA THR A 16 -9.11 5.79 -5.77
C THR A 16 -10.22 5.99 -6.82
N PRO A 17 -11.39 5.34 -6.69
CA PRO A 17 -12.52 5.57 -7.60
C PRO A 17 -12.91 7.05 -7.70
N GLY A 18 -13.09 7.55 -8.92
CA GLY A 18 -13.39 8.97 -9.17
C GLY A 18 -12.17 9.90 -9.17
N GLY A 19 -10.98 9.39 -8.82
CA GLY A 19 -9.72 10.13 -8.92
C GLY A 19 -9.26 10.34 -10.37
N GLN A 20 -8.54 11.44 -10.62
CA GLN A 20 -7.93 11.68 -11.92
C GLN A 20 -6.91 10.58 -12.25
N GLY A 21 -7.10 9.92 -13.39
CA GLY A 21 -6.23 8.81 -13.80
C GLY A 21 -6.50 7.50 -13.07
N PHE A 22 -7.70 7.34 -12.47
CA PHE A 22 -8.16 6.08 -11.90
C PHE A 22 -8.06 4.92 -12.90
N ARG A 23 -7.48 3.81 -12.44
CA ARG A 23 -7.26 2.60 -13.24
C ARG A 23 -7.77 1.38 -12.46
N PRO A 24 -8.98 0.87 -12.75
CA PRO A 24 -9.55 -0.28 -12.03
C PRO A 24 -8.68 -1.54 -12.11
N ASN A 25 -7.88 -1.67 -13.17
CA ASN A 25 -6.95 -2.78 -13.34
C ASN A 25 -5.68 -2.65 -12.49
N ALA A 26 -5.41 -1.50 -11.87
CA ALA A 26 -4.26 -1.31 -10.99
C ALA A 26 -4.53 -1.72 -9.53
N GLY A 27 -5.72 -2.28 -9.25
CA GLY A 27 -6.19 -2.50 -7.88
C GLY A 27 -6.90 -1.26 -7.34
N ILE A 28 -7.86 -1.50 -6.44
CA ILE A 28 -8.69 -0.45 -5.83
C ILE A 28 -8.26 -0.29 -4.38
N GLU A 29 -7.95 0.94 -4.00
CA GLU A 29 -7.57 1.27 -2.63
C GLU A 29 -8.72 0.92 -1.66
N PRO A 30 -8.46 0.13 -0.61
CA PRO A 30 -9.49 -0.23 0.36
C PRO A 30 -9.87 0.98 1.22
N VAL A 31 -11.12 1.03 1.69
CA VAL A 31 -11.62 2.14 2.51
C VAL A 31 -10.81 2.33 3.80
N ASN A 32 -10.33 1.24 4.40
CA ASN A 32 -9.49 1.24 5.60
C ASN A 32 -7.99 1.28 5.28
N SER A 33 -7.57 1.76 4.10
CA SER A 33 -6.16 1.78 3.66
C SER A 33 -5.24 2.54 4.63
N PHE A 34 -5.73 3.63 5.22
CA PHE A 34 -4.99 4.43 6.19
C PHE A 34 -4.73 3.68 7.51
N GLU A 35 -5.73 2.92 8.00
CA GLU A 35 -5.60 2.10 9.20
C GLU A 35 -4.62 0.95 8.96
N LEU A 36 -4.80 0.24 7.84
CA LEU A 36 -3.89 -0.82 7.40
C LEU A 36 -2.45 -0.29 7.27
N PHE A 37 -2.26 0.91 6.71
CA PHE A 37 -0.95 1.52 6.64
C PHE A 37 -0.36 1.79 8.02
N GLY A 38 -1.16 2.23 8.99
CA GLY A 38 -0.75 2.44 10.37
C GLY A 38 -0.19 1.19 11.07
N GLU A 39 -0.59 0.01 10.62
CA GLU A 39 -0.12 -1.29 11.12
C GLU A 39 1.04 -1.89 10.29
N SER A 40 1.46 -1.19 9.23
CA SER A 40 2.42 -1.72 8.28
C SER A 40 3.86 -1.79 8.79
N VAL A 41 4.55 -2.87 8.42
CA VAL A 41 5.96 -3.12 8.71
C VAL A 41 6.81 -3.00 7.44
N SER A 42 8.06 -2.56 7.60
CA SER A 42 9.06 -2.65 6.53
C SER A 42 9.59 -4.07 6.47
N VAL A 43 9.80 -4.60 5.26
CA VAL A 43 10.45 -5.90 5.07
C VAL A 43 11.88 -5.68 4.61
N ASN A 44 12.81 -6.42 5.22
CA ASN A 44 14.20 -6.48 4.77
C ASN A 44 14.37 -7.73 3.92
N LEU A 45 14.85 -7.57 2.69
CA LEU A 45 15.13 -8.70 1.81
C LEU A 45 16.63 -8.74 1.59
N LYS A 46 17.28 -9.82 2.08
CA LYS A 46 18.69 -10.20 1.82
C LYS A 46 19.55 -9.00 1.36
N ASP A 47 19.85 -8.12 2.30
CA ASP A 47 20.77 -6.97 2.16
C ASP A 47 20.24 -5.74 1.39
N LYS A 48 18.94 -5.69 1.07
CA LYS A 48 18.27 -4.51 0.50
C LYS A 48 17.10 -4.08 1.39
N ILE A 49 17.11 -2.80 1.77
CA ILE A 49 15.95 -2.16 2.39
C ILE A 49 14.87 -2.04 1.31
N HIS A 50 13.80 -2.84 1.45
CA HIS A 50 12.63 -2.66 0.61
C HIS A 50 11.87 -1.44 1.10
N LYS A 51 11.80 -0.38 0.28
CA LYS A 51 11.18 0.89 0.69
C LYS A 51 9.68 0.79 0.95
N SER A 52 9.02 -0.20 0.34
CA SER A 52 7.59 -0.45 0.57
C SER A 52 7.34 -1.13 1.90
N ARG A 53 6.16 -0.90 2.44
CA ARG A 53 5.68 -1.49 3.69
C ARG A 53 4.51 -2.42 3.43
N TYR A 54 4.28 -3.34 4.36
CA TYR A 54 3.29 -4.40 4.20
C TYR A 54 2.45 -4.57 5.47
N THR A 55 1.18 -4.89 5.28
CA THR A 55 0.22 -5.25 6.34
C THR A 55 -0.60 -6.45 5.89
N MET A 56 -1.05 -7.28 6.82
CA MET A 56 -2.01 -8.35 6.54
C MET A 56 -3.38 -7.97 7.08
N ASP A 57 -4.43 -8.10 6.28
CA ASP A 57 -5.81 -7.91 6.74
C ASP A 57 -6.36 -9.14 7.48
N ASN A 58 -7.57 -9.03 8.04
CA ASN A 58 -8.22 -10.12 8.77
C ASN A 58 -8.63 -11.33 7.91
N LYS A 59 -8.54 -11.22 6.58
CA LYS A 59 -8.78 -12.30 5.61
C LYS A 59 -7.48 -12.95 5.13
N GLY A 60 -6.33 -12.51 5.67
CA GLY A 60 -5.02 -13.00 5.28
C GLY A 60 -4.46 -12.36 4.00
N ASN A 61 -5.10 -11.30 3.47
CA ASN A 61 -4.57 -10.60 2.30
C ASN A 61 -3.45 -9.66 2.70
N ILE A 62 -2.38 -9.65 1.92
CA ILE A 62 -1.24 -8.76 2.13
C ILE A 62 -1.44 -7.49 1.30
N HIS A 63 -1.39 -6.33 1.95
CA HIS A 63 -1.43 -5.01 1.33
C HIS A 63 -0.01 -4.44 1.26
N ARG A 64 0.32 -3.81 0.13
CA ARG A 64 1.59 -3.09 -0.07
C ARG A 64 1.36 -1.59 -0.09
N PHE A 65 2.28 -0.87 0.54
CA PHE A 65 2.34 0.58 0.58
C PHE A 65 3.68 1.06 0.06
N SER A 66 3.67 1.89 -0.98
CA SER A 66 4.90 2.38 -1.62
C SER A 66 5.12 3.85 -1.30
N PRO A 67 6.37 4.27 -1.04
CA PRO A 67 6.68 5.67 -0.89
C PRO A 67 6.72 6.36 -2.26
N ASP A 68 6.32 7.63 -2.28
CA ASP A 68 6.56 8.55 -3.39
C ASP A 68 7.95 9.20 -3.27
N ASN A 69 8.24 10.15 -4.16
CA ASN A 69 9.52 10.88 -4.18
C ASN A 69 9.67 11.90 -3.03
N ARG A 70 8.62 12.14 -2.25
CA ARG A 70 8.58 13.06 -1.10
C ARG A 70 8.59 12.33 0.24
N GLY A 71 8.55 11.00 0.23
CA GLY A 71 8.48 10.16 1.43
C GLY A 71 7.07 9.96 1.97
N ASN A 72 6.03 10.38 1.25
CA ASN A 72 4.65 10.02 1.56
C ASN A 72 4.36 8.62 1.05
N TYR A 73 3.60 7.84 1.81
CA TYR A 73 3.19 6.51 1.41
C TYR A 73 1.77 6.52 0.85
N HIS A 74 1.53 5.63 -0.11
CA HIS A 74 0.21 5.36 -0.65
C HIS A 74 0.02 3.85 -0.84
N TRP A 75 -1.24 3.41 -0.84
CA TRP A 75 -1.54 2.01 -1.17
C TRP A 75 -1.19 1.71 -2.63
N SER A 76 -0.55 0.56 -2.87
CA SER A 76 -0.01 0.20 -4.20
C SER A 76 -0.28 -1.25 -4.62
N GLY A 77 -1.22 -1.93 -3.94
CA GLY A 77 -1.73 -3.24 -4.32
C GLY A 77 -2.01 -4.17 -3.13
N SER A 78 -2.75 -5.24 -3.39
CA SER A 78 -3.06 -6.32 -2.46
C SER A 78 -3.00 -7.69 -3.14
N THR A 79 -2.78 -8.76 -2.37
CA THR A 79 -2.94 -10.14 -2.86
C THR A 79 -4.39 -10.50 -3.16
N ALA A 80 -5.34 -9.69 -2.70
CA ALA A 80 -6.77 -9.78 -3.04
C ALA A 80 -7.13 -9.15 -4.40
N ASP A 81 -6.23 -8.37 -5.00
CA ASP A 81 -6.52 -7.68 -6.25
C ASP A 81 -6.69 -8.66 -7.43
N LYS A 82 -7.50 -8.26 -8.41
CA LYS A 82 -7.65 -9.00 -9.68
C LYS A 82 -6.31 -9.22 -10.37
N ILE A 83 -5.47 -8.19 -10.39
CA ILE A 83 -4.05 -8.31 -10.74
C ILE A 83 -3.28 -8.45 -9.43
N LYS A 84 -3.02 -9.69 -9.03
CA LYS A 84 -2.45 -9.99 -7.72
C LYS A 84 -1.09 -9.32 -7.54
N LEU A 85 -0.91 -8.74 -6.36
CA LEU A 85 0.40 -8.34 -5.88
C LEU A 85 1.34 -9.55 -5.83
N ASN A 86 2.48 -9.47 -6.53
CA ASN A 86 3.59 -10.39 -6.30
C ASN A 86 4.39 -9.94 -5.08
N ILE A 87 4.59 -10.84 -4.13
CA ILE A 87 5.39 -10.57 -2.93
C ILE A 87 6.85 -10.86 -3.28
N PRO A 88 7.77 -9.94 -2.98
CA PRO A 88 9.17 -10.19 -3.25
C PRO A 88 9.70 -11.35 -2.39
N ASN A 89 10.51 -12.22 -3.01
CA ASN A 89 11.17 -13.38 -2.39
C ASN A 89 12.45 -13.01 -1.65
#